data_AF-Q1R2S1-F1
#
_entry.id   AF-Q1R2S1-F1
#
_cell.length_a   1.000
_cell.length_b   1.000
_cell.length_c   1.000
_cell.angle_alpha   90.00
_cell.angle_beta   90.00
_cell.angle_gamma   90.00
#
_symmetry.space_group_name_H-M   'P 1'
#
loop_
_entity.id
_entity.type
_entity.pdbx_description
1 polymer ?
#
loop_
_entity_poly.entity_id
_entity_poly.type
_entity_poly.pdbx_seq_one_letter_code
_entity_poly.pdbx_strand_id
1 'polypeptide(L)'
;MVQAQLQIALVICIPLITLCSAWDVKVVMTLTFVQFALFFLTFWWELARWLDSWLLDVLYNSDTHSSWNLAGIQNTQDDVIINLVMRLMFLVLPTFWLGAMTWAGVRVGVALNGALAG
;
A
#
# COMPACT_ATOMS: atom_id res chain seq x y z
N MET A 1 7.30 7.00 8.77
CA MET A 1 6.94 6.88 10.20
C MET A 1 5.85 5.85 10.49
N VAL A 2 5.30 5.12 9.53
CA VAL A 2 4.48 3.93 9.81
C VAL A 2 5.18 2.67 9.30
N GLN A 3 5.92 2.80 8.19
CA GLN A 3 6.75 1.71 7.65
C GLN A 3 7.72 1.12 8.66
N ALA A 4 8.53 1.97 9.31
CA ALA A 4 9.57 1.52 10.22
C ALA A 4 8.96 0.77 11.40
N GLN A 5 7.79 1.20 11.89
CA GLN A 5 7.05 0.56 12.97
C GLN A 5 6.54 -0.81 12.55
N LEU A 6 5.99 -0.94 11.33
CA LEU A 6 5.59 -2.25 10.78
C LEU A 6 6.78 -3.20 10.63
N GLN A 7 7.93 -2.69 10.16
CA GLN A 7 9.13 -3.50 10.00
C GLN A 7 9.74 -3.92 11.34
N ILE A 8 9.81 -3.01 12.31
CA ILE A 8 10.30 -3.33 13.67
C ILE A 8 9.37 -4.35 14.33
N ALA A 9 8.05 -4.18 14.22
CA ALA A 9 7.09 -5.15 14.75
C ALA A 9 7.31 -6.54 14.13
N LEU A 10 7.46 -6.62 12.80
CA LEU A 10 7.73 -7.89 12.14
C LEU A 10 9.06 -8.51 12.59
N VAL A 11 10.14 -7.72 12.64
CA VAL A 11 11.47 -8.19 13.04
C VAL A 11 11.47 -8.76 14.46
N ILE A 12 10.72 -8.15 15.39
CA ILE A 12 10.55 -8.67 16.76
C ILE A 12 9.72 -9.96 16.76
N CYS A 13 8.72 -10.09 15.88
CA CYS A 13 7.90 -11.28 15.77
C CYS A 13 8.60 -12.48 15.11
N ILE A 14 9.58 -12.26 14.22
CA ILE A 14 10.31 -13.35 13.52
C ILE A 14 10.82 -14.43 14.49
N PRO A 15 11.66 -14.12 15.51
CA PRO A 15 12.17 -15.16 16.40
C PRO A 15 11.08 -15.86 17.21
N LEU A 16 10.01 -15.14 17.61
CA LEU A 16 8.89 -15.74 18.32
C LEU A 16 8.15 -16.76 17.45
N ILE A 17 7.88 -16.41 16.19
CA ILE A 17 7.17 -17.27 15.25
C ILE A 17 8.04 -18.47 14.86
N THR A 18 9.33 -18.29 14.61
CA THR A 18 10.21 -19.42 14.26
C THR A 18 10.39 -20.40 15.41
N LEU A 19 10.48 -19.91 16.66
CA LEU A 19 10.54 -20.76 17.85
C LEU A 19 9.22 -21.53 18.06
N CYS A 20 8.07 -20.86 18.01
CA CYS A 20 6.76 -21.51 18.15
C CYS A 20 6.48 -22.52 17.02
N SER A 21 7.07 -22.32 15.84
CA SER A 21 6.94 -23.21 14.69
C SER A 21 7.95 -24.37 14.67
N ALA A 22 8.78 -24.53 15.70
CA ALA A 22 9.84 -25.55 15.74
C ALA A 22 10.75 -25.54 14.49
N TRP A 23 11.05 -24.37 13.94
CA TRP A 23 11.89 -24.18 12.74
C TRP A 23 11.35 -24.81 11.45
N ASP A 24 10.03 -24.93 11.29
CA ASP A 24 9.44 -25.38 10.00
C ASP A 24 9.84 -24.43 8.86
N VAL A 25 10.45 -25.00 7.82
CA VAL A 25 10.87 -24.31 6.60
C VAL A 25 9.69 -23.63 5.91
N LYS A 26 8.48 -24.22 5.96
CA LYS A 26 7.28 -23.61 5.38
C LYS A 26 6.99 -22.25 6.03
N VAL A 27 7.08 -22.18 7.35
CA VAL A 27 6.81 -20.94 8.09
C VAL A 27 7.90 -19.90 7.83
N VAL A 28 9.18 -20.31 7.80
CA VAL A 28 10.28 -19.40 7.45
C VAL A 28 10.09 -18.82 6.05
N MET A 29 9.68 -19.63 5.07
CA MET A 29 9.38 -19.15 3.72
C MET A 29 8.18 -18.20 3.70
N THR A 30 7.12 -18.45 4.47
CA THR A 30 6.01 -17.48 4.54
C THR A 30 6.45 -16.14 5.13
N LEU A 31 7.33 -16.15 6.13
CA LEU A 31 7.84 -14.93 6.75
C LEU A 31 8.69 -14.09 5.78
N THR A 32 9.48 -14.73 4.90
CA THR A 32 10.24 -13.97 3.89
C THR A 32 9.33 -13.30 2.86
N PHE A 33 8.23 -13.96 2.45
CA PHE A 33 7.23 -13.35 1.58
C PHE A 33 6.48 -12.19 2.27
N VAL A 34 6.13 -12.34 3.55
CA VAL A 34 5.53 -11.25 4.34
C VAL A 34 6.50 -10.07 4.46
N GLN A 35 7.77 -10.35 4.77
CA GLN A 35 8.81 -9.33 4.85
C GLN A 35 8.98 -8.58 3.52
N PHE A 36 9.00 -9.30 2.39
CA PHE A 36 9.04 -8.72 1.06
C PHE A 36 7.83 -7.82 0.78
N ALA A 37 6.62 -8.31 1.08
CA ALA A 37 5.39 -7.54 0.88
C ALA A 37 5.39 -6.24 1.69
N LEU A 38 5.85 -6.28 2.94
CA LEU A 38 5.98 -5.08 3.77
C LEU A 38 7.08 -4.14 3.28
N PHE A 39 8.24 -4.64 2.85
CA PHE A 39 9.29 -3.78 2.28
C PHE A 39 8.79 -2.97 1.09
N PHE A 40 8.00 -3.59 0.21
CA PHE A 40 7.47 -2.94 -0.98
C PHE A 40 6.39 -1.89 -0.69
N LEU A 41 5.88 -1.82 0.55
CA LEU A 41 4.89 -0.81 0.95
C LEU A 41 5.44 0.62 0.85
N THR A 42 6.77 0.81 0.96
CA THR A 42 7.42 2.12 0.73
C THR A 42 7.15 2.64 -0.67
N PHE A 43 7.27 1.79 -1.69
CA PHE A 43 7.00 2.17 -3.07
C PHE A 43 5.59 2.72 -3.23
N TRP A 44 4.59 2.04 -2.66
CA TRP A 44 3.19 2.48 -2.75
C TRP A 44 2.92 3.80 -2.03
N TRP A 45 3.60 4.05 -0.91
CA TRP A 45 3.50 5.34 -0.24
C TRP A 45 4.24 6.46 -0.96
N GLU A 46 5.39 6.19 -1.59
CA GLU A 46 6.04 7.18 -2.45
C GLU A 46 5.22 7.47 -3.70
N LEU A 47 4.58 6.45 -4.29
CA LEU A 47 3.64 6.63 -5.40
C LEU A 47 2.45 7.51 -4.98
N ALA A 48 1.90 7.29 -3.78
CA ALA A 48 0.82 8.11 -3.23
C ALA A 48 1.25 9.58 -3.08
N ARG A 49 2.45 9.85 -2.51
CA ARG A 49 2.99 11.21 -2.39
C ARG A 49 3.24 11.86 -3.74
N TRP A 50 3.78 11.11 -4.68
CA TRP A 50 4.04 11.61 -6.03
C TRP A 50 2.73 11.99 -6.73
N LEU A 51 1.72 11.13 -6.67
CA LEU A 51 0.44 11.39 -7.31
C LEU A 51 -0.31 12.55 -6.64
N ASP A 52 -0.22 12.69 -5.32
CA ASP A 52 -0.73 13.86 -4.57
C ASP A 52 -0.09 15.17 -5.05
N SER A 53 1.24 15.22 -5.13
CA SER A 53 1.97 16.41 -5.61
C SER A 53 1.66 16.71 -7.08
N TRP A 54 1.56 15.68 -7.92
CA TRP A 54 1.24 15.83 -9.33
C TRP A 54 -0.20 16.30 -9.57
N LEU A 55 -1.16 15.78 -8.79
CA LEU A 55 -2.56 16.18 -8.90
C LEU A 55 -2.74 17.66 -8.59
N LEU A 56 -2.08 18.16 -7.54
CA LEU A 56 -2.08 19.58 -7.19
C LEU A 56 -1.44 20.44 -8.29
N ASP A 57 -0.34 19.98 -8.89
CA ASP A 57 0.30 20.69 -9.99
C ASP A 57 -0.63 20.78 -11.22
N VAL A 58 -1.28 19.70 -11.62
CA VAL A 58 -2.25 19.73 -12.74
C VAL A 58 -3.46 20.64 -12.43
N LEU A 59 -3.95 20.64 -11.19
CA LEU A 59 -5.11 21.43 -10.77
C LEU A 59 -4.83 22.92 -10.60
N TYR A 60 -3.60 23.33 -10.27
CA TYR A 60 -3.32 24.74 -9.96
C TYR A 60 -2.31 25.39 -10.92
N ASN A 61 -1.55 24.62 -11.70
CA ASN A 61 -0.56 25.09 -12.68
C ASN A 61 -0.92 24.79 -14.15
N SER A 62 -2.15 24.36 -14.46
CA SER A 62 -2.58 24.16 -15.86
C SER A 62 -3.19 25.42 -16.49
N ASP A 63 -2.96 25.62 -17.79
CA ASP A 63 -3.43 26.75 -18.62
C ASP A 63 -4.97 26.97 -18.60
N THR A 64 -5.73 26.08 -17.96
CA THR A 64 -7.19 26.16 -17.81
C THR A 64 -7.62 27.03 -16.62
N HIS A 65 -6.68 27.40 -15.73
CA HIS A 65 -6.93 28.29 -14.59
C HIS A 65 -6.55 29.74 -14.93
N SER A 66 -7.41 30.42 -15.70
CA SER A 66 -7.30 31.87 -15.86
C SER A 66 -7.50 32.56 -14.51
N SER A 67 -6.58 33.44 -14.13
CA SER A 67 -6.59 34.27 -12.91
C SER A 67 -7.86 35.10 -12.67
N TRP A 68 -8.79 35.12 -13.63
CA TRP A 68 -10.14 35.67 -13.50
C TRP A 68 -11.17 34.56 -13.35
N ASN A 69 -11.26 33.97 -12.17
CA ASN A 69 -12.42 33.17 -11.78
C ASN A 69 -13.29 33.97 -10.80
N LEU A 70 -14.24 34.74 -11.34
CA LEU A 70 -15.25 35.46 -10.55
C LEU A 70 -16.30 34.52 -9.93
N ALA A 71 -16.21 33.20 -10.16
CA ALA A 71 -16.93 32.16 -9.42
C ALA A 71 -16.19 31.74 -8.12
N GLY A 72 -15.32 32.61 -7.59
CA GLY A 72 -14.60 32.46 -6.32
C GLY A 72 -15.47 32.47 -5.05
N ILE A 73 -16.75 32.11 -5.15
CA ILE A 73 -17.62 31.80 -4.02
C ILE A 73 -18.19 30.41 -4.26
N GLN A 74 -17.76 29.47 -3.42
CA GLN A 74 -18.21 28.08 -3.30
C GLN A 74 -17.68 27.09 -4.34
N ASN A 75 -16.52 26.50 -3.98
CA ASN A 75 -16.36 25.07 -4.17
C ASN A 75 -15.76 24.39 -2.93
N THR A 76 -16.32 24.71 -1.75
CA THR A 76 -15.96 24.05 -0.48
C THR A 76 -16.27 22.55 -0.49
N GLN A 77 -17.22 22.10 -1.31
CA GLN A 77 -17.51 20.66 -1.46
C GLN A 77 -16.41 19.94 -2.23
N ASP A 78 -15.95 20.47 -3.37
CA ASP A 78 -14.89 19.83 -4.14
C ASP A 78 -13.54 19.87 -3.41
N ASP A 79 -13.24 20.94 -2.67
CA ASP A 79 -12.02 21.01 -1.84
C ASP A 79 -12.02 19.94 -0.74
N VAL A 80 -13.16 19.70 -0.10
CA VAL A 80 -13.30 18.61 0.89
C VAL A 80 -13.15 17.24 0.24
N ILE A 81 -13.69 17.03 -0.97
CA ILE A 81 -13.59 15.76 -1.69
C ILE A 81 -12.14 15.48 -2.11
N ILE A 82 -11.42 16.46 -2.68
CA ILE A 82 -10.04 16.28 -3.11
C ILE A 82 -9.13 16.00 -1.91
N ASN A 83 -9.29 16.75 -0.81
CA ASN A 83 -8.57 16.48 0.43
C ASN A 83 -8.86 15.09 1.03
N LEU A 84 -10.09 14.59 0.89
CA LEU A 84 -10.44 13.22 1.27
C LEU A 84 -9.71 12.21 0.38
N VAL A 85 -9.79 12.36 -0.95
CA VAL A 85 -9.18 11.43 -1.92
C VAL A 85 -7.67 11.37 -1.72
N MET A 86 -7.00 12.53 -1.63
CA MET A 86 -5.55 12.63 -1.40
C MET A 86 -5.11 11.87 -0.14
N ARG A 87 -5.89 11.96 0.95
CA ARG A 87 -5.62 11.21 2.18
C ARG A 87 -5.94 9.72 2.06
N LEU A 88 -7.03 9.35 1.39
CA LEU A 88 -7.44 7.96 1.19
C LEU A 88 -6.45 7.17 0.35
N MET A 89 -5.74 7.81 -0.59
CA MET A 89 -4.76 7.14 -1.43
C MET A 89 -3.60 6.50 -0.63
N PHE A 90 -3.23 7.10 0.50
CA PHE A 90 -2.26 6.51 1.43
C PHE A 90 -2.73 5.23 2.13
N LEU A 91 -4.03 4.93 2.08
CA LEU A 91 -4.62 3.69 2.57
C LEU A 91 -4.96 2.73 1.43
N VAL A 92 -5.60 3.23 0.36
CA VAL A 92 -6.09 2.42 -0.76
C VAL A 92 -4.94 1.77 -1.53
N LEU A 93 -3.86 2.50 -1.82
CA LEU A 93 -2.73 1.96 -2.59
C LEU A 93 -1.98 0.84 -1.84
N PRO A 94 -1.61 1.01 -0.55
CA PRO A 94 -1.04 -0.09 0.24
C PRO A 94 -1.98 -1.28 0.43
N THR A 95 -3.27 -1.03 0.66
CA THR A 95 -4.25 -2.12 0.85
C THR A 95 -4.48 -2.89 -0.44
N PHE A 96 -4.49 -2.22 -1.60
CA PHE A 96 -4.51 -2.86 -2.91
C PHE A 96 -3.33 -3.83 -3.07
N TRP A 97 -2.12 -3.39 -2.74
CA TRP A 97 -0.93 -4.24 -2.80
C TRP A 97 -1.02 -5.47 -1.89
N LEU A 98 -1.39 -5.28 -0.62
CA LEU A 98 -1.52 -6.37 0.34
C LEU A 98 -2.64 -7.34 -0.07
N GLY A 99 -3.74 -6.83 -0.62
CA GLY A 99 -4.82 -7.64 -1.19
C GLY A 99 -4.34 -8.47 -2.38
N ALA A 100 -3.61 -7.86 -3.31
CA ALA A 100 -3.04 -8.55 -4.47
C ALA A 100 -2.07 -9.66 -4.04
N MET A 101 -1.20 -9.39 -3.07
CA MET A 101 -0.27 -10.38 -2.51
C MET A 101 -0.98 -11.53 -1.81
N THR A 102 -2.04 -11.24 -1.07
CA THR A 102 -2.86 -12.27 -0.40
C THR A 102 -3.54 -13.16 -1.45
N TRP A 103 -4.14 -12.55 -2.49
CA TRP A 103 -4.78 -13.28 -3.57
C TRP A 103 -3.79 -14.15 -4.36
N ALA A 104 -2.63 -13.60 -4.72
CA ALA A 104 -1.57 -14.34 -5.39
C ALA A 104 -1.08 -15.53 -4.54
N GLY A 105 -0.87 -15.31 -3.23
CA GLY A 105 -0.46 -16.36 -2.29
C GLY A 105 -1.47 -17.52 -2.23
N VAL A 106 -2.77 -17.22 -2.16
CA VAL A 106 -3.82 -18.26 -2.16
C VAL A 106 -3.81 -19.05 -3.47
N ARG A 107 -3.70 -18.39 -4.62
CA ARG A 107 -3.69 -19.06 -5.93
C ARG A 107 -2.47 -19.95 -6.12
N VAL A 108 -1.29 -19.46 -5.75
CA VAL A 108 -0.04 -20.24 -5.80
C VAL A 108 -0.13 -21.44 -4.85
N GLY A 109 -0.64 -21.26 -3.63
CA GLY A 109 -0.83 -22.34 -2.67
C GLY A 109 -1.77 -23.45 -3.19
N VAL A 110 -2.89 -23.08 -3.80
CA VAL A 110 -3.82 -24.06 -4.42
C VAL A 110 -3.16 -24.79 -5.58
N ALA A 111 -2.45 -24.08 -6.46
CA ALA A 111 -1.78 -24.70 -7.61
C ALA A 111 -0.68 -25.69 -7.19
N LEU A 112 0.14 -25.32 -6.20
CA LEU A 112 1.20 -26.20 -5.68
C LEU A 112 0.63 -27.43 -4.99
N ASN A 113 -0.43 -27.30 -4.19
CA ASN A 113 -1.08 -28.46 -3.57
C ASN A 113 -1.69 -29.39 -4.62
N GLY A 114 -2.28 -28.84 -5.69
CA GLY A 114 -2.80 -29.64 -6.81
C GLY A 114 -1.68 -30.39 -7.55
N ALA A 115 -0.53 -29.77 -7.76
CA ALA A 115 0.62 -30.39 -8.43
C ALA A 115 1.33 -31.45 -7.57
N LEU A 116 1.26 -31.36 -6.25
CA LEU A 116 1.83 -32.34 -5.32
C LEU A 116 0.90 -33.53 -5.05
N ALA A 117 -0.39 -33.39 -5.35
CA ALA A 117 -1.41 -34.43 -5.12
C ALA A 117 -1.71 -35.28 -6.36
N GLY A 118 -1.25 -34.87 -7.55
CA GLY A 118 -1.27 -35.66 -8.79
C GLY A 118 0.04 -36.38 -9.02
#